data_AF-A0A1D6MPA1-F1
#
_entry.id   AF-A0A1D6MPA1-F1
#
_cell.length_a   1.000
_cell.length_b   1.000
_cell.length_c   1.000
_cell.angle_alpha   90.00
_cell.angle_beta   90.00
_cell.angle_gamma   90.00
#
_symmetry.space_group_name_H-M   'P 1'
#
loop_
_entity.id
_entity.type
_entity.pdbx_description
1 polymer ?
#
loop_
_entity_poly.entity_id
_entity_poly.type
_entity_poly.pdbx_seq_one_letter_code
_entity_poly.pdbx_strand_id
1 'polypeptide(L)'
;MVLQNIGTSVLVSPNQLPDLHQLLVEAAKLLNTEAPDLYIRQNPVPNAYTLAINGKKPFIVVHTSLVELLTPRELQAVLAHELGHLKCDHGVWLTFANILTMGAYTVPGFGMVAGFLEEQLYRWLRAAELTCDRAALLVVQDPKR
;
A
#
# COMPACT_ATOMS: atom_id res chain seq x y z
N MET A 1 -11.01 2.66 11.24
CA MET A 1 -10.39 2.61 9.90
C MET A 1 -11.03 1.55 9.01
N VAL A 2 -10.98 0.25 9.36
CA VAL A 2 -11.56 -0.85 8.55
C VAL A 2 -13.06 -0.72 8.32
N LEU A 3 -13.85 -0.46 9.38
CA LEU A 3 -15.31 -0.35 9.28
C LEU A 3 -15.75 0.86 8.44
N GLN A 4 -15.01 1.98 8.52
CA GLN A 4 -15.25 3.16 7.69
C GLN A 4 -14.93 2.87 6.24
N ASN A 5 -13.79 2.24 5.95
CA ASN A 5 -13.42 1.91 4.57
C ASN A 5 -14.43 0.95 3.93
N ILE A 6 -14.85 -0.11 4.62
CA ILE A 6 -15.84 -1.04 4.06
C ILE A 6 -17.24 -0.40 3.97
N GLY A 7 -17.62 0.46 4.93
CA GLY A 7 -18.95 1.08 4.98
C GLY A 7 -19.15 2.29 4.07
N THR A 8 -18.08 2.95 3.63
CA THR A 8 -18.15 4.18 2.80
C THR A 8 -17.37 4.06 1.48
N SER A 9 -17.00 2.85 1.08
CA SER A 9 -16.27 2.62 -0.17
C SER A 9 -16.99 1.58 -1.03
N VAL A 10 -16.75 1.66 -2.33
CA VAL A 10 -17.34 0.78 -3.33
C VAL A 10 -16.36 -0.36 -3.60
N LEU A 11 -16.79 -1.61 -3.39
CA LEU A 11 -15.99 -2.78 -3.74
C LEU A 11 -15.92 -2.92 -5.27
N VAL A 12 -14.71 -3.00 -5.81
CA VAL A 12 -14.45 -3.25 -7.22
C VAL A 12 -14.58 -4.75 -7.50
N SER A 13 -15.23 -5.09 -8.61
CA SER A 13 -15.45 -6.48 -9.03
C SER A 13 -15.52 -6.59 -10.56
N PRO A 14 -15.53 -7.80 -11.15
CA PRO A 14 -15.70 -7.96 -12.59
C PRO A 14 -16.98 -7.31 -13.14
N ASN A 15 -18.00 -7.11 -12.31
CA ASN A 15 -19.28 -6.52 -12.71
C ASN A 15 -19.45 -5.08 -12.21
N GLN A 16 -18.46 -4.54 -11.48
CA GLN A 16 -18.52 -3.20 -10.87
C GLN A 16 -17.15 -2.55 -10.94
N LEU A 17 -17.02 -1.54 -11.82
CA LEU A 17 -15.74 -0.95 -12.22
C LEU A 17 -14.79 -1.99 -12.84
N PRO A 18 -15.21 -2.69 -13.93
CA PRO A 18 -14.49 -3.80 -14.52
C PRO A 18 -13.07 -3.43 -14.99
N ASP A 19 -12.88 -2.22 -15.51
CA ASP A 19 -11.58 -1.76 -15.98
C ASP A 19 -10.57 -1.69 -14.82
N LEU A 20 -10.97 -1.15 -13.67
CA LEU A 20 -10.12 -1.11 -12.47
C LEU A 20 -9.83 -2.50 -11.92
N HIS A 21 -10.84 -3.38 -11.95
CA HIS A 21 -10.67 -4.77 -11.56
C HIS A 21 -9.62 -5.47 -12.45
N GLN A 22 -9.68 -5.24 -13.77
CA GLN A 22 -8.75 -5.82 -14.72
C GLN A 22 -7.31 -5.31 -14.49
N LEU A 23 -7.12 -4.00 -14.27
CA LEU A 23 -5.79 -3.44 -13.98
C LEU A 23 -5.14 -4.12 -12.78
N LEU A 24 -5.92 -4.33 -11.69
CA LEU A 24 -5.44 -5.01 -10.49
C LEU A 24 -5.11 -6.48 -10.75
N VAL A 25 -6.00 -7.22 -11.42
CA VAL A 25 -5.80 -8.65 -11.70
C VAL A 25 -4.58 -8.87 -12.58
N GLU A 26 -4.38 -8.02 -13.60
CA GLU A 26 -3.19 -8.07 -14.45
C GLU A 26 -1.91 -7.78 -13.66
N ALA A 27 -1.92 -6.75 -12.82
CA ALA A 27 -0.78 -6.42 -11.96
C ALA A 27 -0.46 -7.57 -10.98
N ALA A 28 -1.47 -8.13 -10.33
CA ALA A 28 -1.32 -9.26 -9.41
C ALA A 28 -0.76 -10.50 -10.12
N LYS A 29 -1.24 -10.79 -11.33
CA LYS A 29 -0.74 -11.88 -12.17
C LYS A 29 0.73 -11.69 -12.57
N LEU A 30 1.11 -10.49 -13.02
CA LEU A 30 2.50 -10.16 -13.38
C LEU A 30 3.44 -10.23 -12.17
N LEU A 31 2.95 -9.86 -10.99
CA LEU A 31 3.67 -9.98 -9.73
C LEU A 31 3.57 -11.36 -9.10
N ASN A 32 2.89 -12.33 -9.73
CA ASN A 32 2.70 -13.69 -9.19
C ASN A 32 2.17 -13.67 -7.74
N THR A 33 1.09 -12.91 -7.50
CA THR A 33 0.39 -12.81 -6.22
C THR A 33 -1.12 -12.95 -6.43
N GLU A 34 -1.85 -13.33 -5.38
CA GLU A 34 -3.32 -13.28 -5.40
C GLU A 34 -3.79 -11.82 -5.40
N ALA A 35 -4.84 -11.52 -6.17
CA ALA A 35 -5.44 -10.20 -6.18
C ALA A 35 -6.20 -9.95 -4.86
N PRO A 36 -5.83 -8.92 -4.08
CA PRO A 36 -6.59 -8.51 -2.91
C PRO A 36 -7.94 -7.90 -3.32
N ASP A 37 -8.82 -7.63 -2.36
CA ASP A 37 -10.00 -6.81 -2.65
C ASP A 37 -9.57 -5.37 -2.94
N LEU A 38 -10.31 -4.67 -3.81
CA LEU A 38 -10.06 -3.26 -4.12
C LEU A 38 -11.30 -2.44 -3.83
N TYR A 39 -11.12 -1.36 -3.08
CA TYR A 39 -12.18 -0.43 -2.71
C TYR A 39 -11.90 0.96 -3.25
N ILE A 40 -12.93 1.60 -3.83
CA ILE A 40 -12.89 3.01 -4.20
C ILE A 40 -13.58 3.85 -3.13
N ARG A 41 -12.84 4.77 -2.53
CA ARG A 41 -13.34 5.68 -1.50
C ARG A 41 -13.47 7.08 -2.05
N GLN A 42 -14.63 7.71 -1.87
CA GLN A 42 -14.80 9.12 -2.22
C GLN A 42 -13.92 9.99 -1.31
N ASN A 43 -12.91 10.64 -1.89
CA ASN A 43 -12.04 11.58 -1.17
C ASN A 43 -11.32 12.49 -2.16
N PRO A 44 -11.38 13.82 -1.99
CA PRO A 44 -10.72 14.77 -2.89
C PRO A 44 -9.18 14.79 -2.76
N VAL A 45 -8.60 14.21 -1.70
CA VAL A 45 -7.15 14.14 -1.52
C VAL A 45 -6.60 12.87 -2.18
N PRO A 46 -5.69 12.96 -3.16
CA PRO A 46 -5.12 11.79 -3.84
C PRO A 46 -4.40 10.87 -2.85
N ASN A 47 -4.84 9.61 -2.77
CA ASN A 47 -4.18 8.61 -1.95
C ASN A 47 -4.59 7.18 -2.34
N ALA A 48 -3.67 6.25 -2.15
CA ALA A 48 -3.93 4.81 -2.17
C ALA A 48 -3.17 4.17 -1.00
N TYR A 49 -3.68 3.05 -0.47
CA TYR A 49 -2.97 2.32 0.57
C TYR A 49 -3.49 0.88 0.70
N THR A 50 -2.60 0.01 1.16
CA THR A 50 -2.87 -1.39 1.44
C THR A 50 -3.12 -1.64 2.93
N LEU A 51 -4.12 -2.46 3.24
CA LEU A 51 -4.37 -2.96 4.59
C LEU A 51 -4.37 -4.49 4.60
N ALA A 52 -3.46 -5.05 5.39
CA ALA A 52 -3.41 -6.48 5.70
C ALA A 52 -3.74 -6.68 7.18
N ILE A 53 -4.73 -7.52 7.46
CA ILE A 53 -5.17 -7.84 8.82
C ILE A 53 -5.12 -9.36 8.98
N ASN A 54 -4.50 -9.83 10.05
CA ASN A 54 -4.36 -11.26 10.30
C ASN A 54 -5.74 -11.96 10.29
N GLY A 55 -5.84 -13.07 9.55
CA GLY A 55 -7.08 -13.84 9.39
C GLY A 55 -8.16 -13.20 8.52
N LYS A 56 -7.87 -12.11 7.81
CA LYS A 56 -8.79 -11.51 6.82
C LYS A 56 -8.10 -11.35 5.47
N LYS A 57 -8.90 -11.36 4.40
CA LYS A 57 -8.39 -11.06 3.06
C LYS A 57 -7.83 -9.63 3.04
N PRO A 58 -6.61 -9.41 2.54
CA PRO A 58 -6.05 -8.08 2.40
C PRO A 58 -6.84 -7.27 1.36
N PHE A 59 -6.81 -5.95 1.50
CA PHE A 59 -7.47 -5.06 0.56
C PHE A 59 -6.69 -3.77 0.32
N ILE A 60 -6.83 -3.23 -0.89
CA ILE A 60 -6.29 -1.94 -1.32
C ILE A 60 -7.46 -0.95 -1.34
N VAL A 61 -7.21 0.28 -0.88
CA VAL A 61 -8.15 1.39 -1.02
C VAL A 61 -7.54 2.43 -1.95
N VAL A 62 -8.30 2.89 -2.93
CA VAL A 62 -7.93 3.99 -3.82
C VAL A 62 -8.95 5.11 -3.69
N HIS A 63 -8.48 6.35 -3.55
CA HIS A 63 -9.35 7.51 -3.52
C HIS A 63 -9.84 7.89 -4.92
N THR A 64 -11.08 8.37 -5.05
CA THR A 64 -11.67 8.83 -6.33
C THR A 64 -10.80 9.87 -7.04
N SER A 65 -10.16 10.76 -6.28
CA SER A 65 -9.22 11.76 -6.82
C SER A 65 -8.05 11.15 -7.58
N LEU A 66 -7.50 9.99 -7.19
CA LEU A 66 -6.46 9.32 -7.99
C LEU A 66 -7.02 8.75 -9.30
N VAL A 67 -8.22 8.18 -9.25
CA VAL A 67 -8.88 7.62 -10.45
C VAL A 67 -9.17 8.70 -11.48
N GLU A 68 -9.49 9.92 -11.04
CA GLU A 68 -9.76 11.08 -11.90
C GLU A 68 -8.47 11.73 -12.43
N LEU A 69 -7.39 11.71 -11.65
CA LEU A 69 -6.12 12.37 -11.99
C LEU A 69 -5.22 11.55 -12.91
N LEU A 70 -5.20 10.22 -12.73
CA LEU A 70 -4.24 9.34 -13.38
C LEU A 70 -4.83 8.65 -14.61
N THR A 71 -3.97 8.43 -15.61
CA THR A 71 -4.29 7.52 -16.70
C THR A 71 -4.42 6.07 -16.19
N PRO A 72 -5.10 5.17 -16.92
CA PRO A 72 -5.20 3.76 -16.53
C PRO A 72 -3.85 3.09 -16.24
N ARG A 73 -2.81 3.46 -17.00
CA ARG A 73 -1.45 2.89 -16.83
C ARG A 73 -0.75 3.43 -15.58
N GLU A 74 -0.84 4.72 -15.31
CA GLU A 74 -0.30 5.32 -14.07
C GLU A 74 -1.05 4.78 -12.84
N LEU A 75 -2.37 4.61 -12.94
CA LEU A 75 -3.15 3.98 -11.88
C LEU A 75 -2.75 2.52 -11.65
N GLN A 76 -2.45 1.77 -12.72
CA GLN A 76 -1.90 0.41 -12.61
C GLN A 76 -0.53 0.40 -11.93
N ALA A 77 0.32 1.42 -12.16
CA ALA A 77 1.59 1.57 -11.43
C ALA A 77 1.35 1.74 -9.93
N VAL A 78 0.38 2.58 -9.53
CA VAL A 78 0.00 2.76 -8.12
C VAL A 78 -0.51 1.44 -7.52
N LEU A 79 -1.41 0.73 -8.21
CA LEU A 79 -1.91 -0.57 -7.75
C LEU A 79 -0.77 -1.60 -7.61
N ALA A 80 0.19 -1.61 -8.54
CA ALA A 80 1.33 -2.50 -8.50
C ALA A 80 2.32 -2.15 -7.36
N HIS A 81 2.49 -0.86 -7.05
CA HIS A 81 3.26 -0.41 -5.89
C HIS A 81 2.62 -0.91 -4.59
N GLU A 82 1.31 -0.74 -4.45
CA GLU A 82 0.52 -1.24 -3.30
C GLU A 82 0.56 -2.78 -3.18
N LEU A 83 0.47 -3.49 -4.30
CA LEU A 83 0.68 -4.94 -4.33
C LEU A 83 2.10 -5.34 -3.90
N GLY A 84 3.10 -4.50 -4.18
CA GLY A 84 4.47 -4.67 -3.68
C GLY A 84 4.52 -4.69 -2.16
N HIS A 85 3.82 -3.77 -1.50
CA HIS A 85 3.70 -3.78 -0.04
C HIS A 85 3.04 -5.05 0.48
N LEU A 86 2.00 -5.52 -0.19
CA LEU A 86 1.33 -6.75 0.21
C LEU A 86 2.23 -7.98 0.03
N LYS A 87 2.85 -8.12 -1.14
CA LYS A 87 3.68 -9.28 -1.50
C LYS A 87 4.90 -9.43 -0.58
N CYS A 88 5.43 -8.33 -0.07
CA CYS A 88 6.60 -8.30 0.81
C CYS A 88 6.24 -8.09 2.29
N ASP A 89 4.95 -8.18 2.66
CA ASP A 89 4.45 -8.03 4.04
C ASP A 89 4.89 -6.73 4.73
N HIS A 90 4.96 -5.63 3.98
CA HIS A 90 5.51 -4.36 4.48
C HIS A 90 4.62 -3.66 5.53
N GLY A 91 3.30 -3.93 5.53
CA GLY A 91 2.33 -3.21 6.39
C GLY A 91 2.51 -3.39 7.90
N VAL A 92 3.19 -4.45 8.34
CA VAL A 92 3.37 -4.78 9.77
C VAL A 92 4.38 -3.84 10.45
N TRP A 93 5.39 -3.40 9.72
CA TRP A 93 6.57 -2.74 10.28
C TRP A 93 6.33 -1.27 10.65
N LEU A 94 5.42 -0.58 9.96
CA LEU A 94 5.02 0.79 10.30
C LEU A 94 4.38 0.89 11.69
N THR A 95 3.64 -0.16 12.10
CA THR A 95 3.00 -0.20 13.42
C THR A 95 4.03 -0.40 14.53
N PHE A 96 5.01 -1.30 14.33
CA PHE A 96 6.12 -1.50 15.26
C PHE A 96 6.99 -0.24 15.41
N ALA A 97 7.21 0.49 14.31
CA ALA A 97 7.92 1.76 14.31
C ALA A 97 7.33 2.78 15.28
N ASN A 98 6.03 3.02 15.14
CA ASN A 98 5.33 4.02 15.95
C ASN A 98 5.34 3.65 17.44
N ILE A 99 5.24 2.35 17.78
CA ILE A 99 5.28 1.89 19.18
C ILE A 99 6.68 2.10 19.79
N LEU A 100 7.74 1.80 19.04
CA LEU A 100 9.12 2.02 19.47
C LEU A 100 9.39 3.51 19.73
N THR A 101 9.02 4.39 18.79
CA THR A 101 9.25 5.83 18.90
C THR A 101 8.44 6.46 20.03
N MET A 102 7.20 6.02 20.28
CA MET A 102 6.34 6.62 21.31
C MET A 102 6.73 6.24 22.75
N GLY A 103 7.37 5.09 22.95
CA GLY A 103 7.77 4.60 24.28
C GLY A 103 9.25 4.78 24.63
N ALA A 104 10.15 4.62 23.66
CA ALA A 104 11.57 4.45 23.94
C ALA A 104 12.28 5.71 24.46
N TYR A 105 11.79 6.91 24.11
CA TYR A 105 12.36 8.17 24.59
C TYR A 105 11.94 8.56 26.01
N THR A 106 10.95 7.85 26.59
CA THR A 106 10.49 8.13 27.96
C THR A 106 11.29 7.37 29.03
N VAL A 107 12.13 6.41 28.62
CA VAL A 107 12.96 5.61 29.52
C VAL A 107 14.37 6.22 29.62
N PRO A 108 14.81 6.67 30.82
CA PRO A 108 16.14 7.26 31.00
C PRO A 108 17.26 6.30 30.56
N GLY A 109 18.20 6.80 29.75
CA GLY A 109 19.33 6.02 29.23
C GLY A 109 19.05 5.22 27.96
N PHE A 110 17.79 5.12 27.51
CA PHE A 110 17.43 4.35 26.31
C PHE A 110 17.44 5.18 25.00
N GLY A 111 17.62 6.51 25.10
CA GLY A 111 17.54 7.42 23.94
C GLY A 111 18.54 7.14 22.81
N MET A 112 19.77 6.71 23.13
CA MET A 112 20.77 6.37 22.10
C MET A 112 20.39 5.09 21.35
N VAL A 113 19.83 4.09 22.06
CA VAL A 113 19.35 2.84 21.47
C VAL A 113 18.10 3.10 20.63
N ALA A 114 17.18 3.92 21.13
CA ALA A 114 15.98 4.36 20.42
C ALA A 114 16.33 5.03 19.09
N GLY A 115 17.25 6.01 19.12
CA GLY A 115 17.70 6.72 17.91
C GLY A 115 18.36 5.80 16.88
N PHE A 116 19.19 4.84 17.33
CA PHE A 116 19.77 3.84 16.42
C PHE A 116 18.71 2.96 15.75
N LEU A 117 17.75 2.45 16.52
CA LEU A 117 16.66 1.61 16.01
C LEU A 117 15.76 2.37 15.04
N GLU A 118 15.46 3.63 15.36
CA GLU A 118 14.69 4.53 14.50
C GLU A 118 15.39 4.75 13.15
N GLU A 119 16.71 4.99 13.14
CA GLU A 119 17.48 5.11 11.91
C GLU A 119 17.43 3.83 11.05
N GLN A 120 17.66 2.66 11.67
CA GLN A 120 17.61 1.38 10.94
C GLN A 120 16.22 1.13 10.34
N LEU A 121 15.18 1.52 11.07
CA LEU A 121 13.81 1.37 10.63
C LEU A 121 13.45 2.29 9.48
N TYR A 122 13.87 3.57 9.51
CA TYR A 122 13.72 4.45 8.35
C TYR A 122 14.47 3.95 7.13
N ARG A 123 15.66 3.35 7.32
CA ARG A 123 16.40 2.71 6.22
C ARG A 123 15.65 1.53 5.64
N TRP A 124 15.05 0.69 6.51
CA TRP A 124 14.22 -0.42 6.08
C TRP A 124 12.97 0.07 5.34
N LEU A 125 12.28 1.10 5.85
CA LEU A 125 11.11 1.70 5.20
C LEU A 125 11.46 2.20 3.79
N ARG A 126 12.58 2.93 3.66
CA ARG A 126 13.04 3.38 2.33
C ARG A 126 13.34 2.21 1.39
N ALA A 127 13.92 1.13 1.89
CA ALA A 127 14.17 -0.06 1.07
C ALA A 127 12.86 -0.78 0.66
N ALA A 128 11.84 -0.75 1.53
CA ALA A 128 10.51 -1.27 1.25
C ALA A 128 9.86 -0.48 0.10
N GLU A 129 9.87 0.85 0.15
CA GLU A 129 9.38 1.72 -0.94
C GLU A 129 10.09 1.43 -2.28
N LEU A 130 11.42 1.31 -2.27
CA LEU A 130 12.19 0.97 -3.48
C LEU A 130 11.81 -0.42 -4.03
N THR A 131 11.40 -1.35 -3.17
CA THR A 131 10.92 -2.67 -3.61
C THR A 131 9.54 -2.56 -4.27
N CYS A 132 8.66 -1.73 -3.71
CA CYS A 132 7.35 -1.42 -4.29
C CYS A 132 7.46 -0.69 -5.63
N ASP A 133 8.39 0.27 -5.77
CA ASP A 133 8.67 0.94 -7.04
C ASP A 133 9.17 -0.02 -8.12
N ARG A 134 9.97 -1.02 -7.73
CA ARG A 134 10.38 -2.09 -8.65
C ARG A 134 9.21 -2.96 -9.05
N ALA A 135 8.27 -3.24 -8.15
CA ALA A 135 7.04 -3.97 -8.47
C ALA A 135 6.19 -3.18 -9.48
N ALA A 136 6.03 -1.87 -9.27
CA ALA A 136 5.37 -0.98 -10.22
C ALA A 136 6.05 -1.03 -11.60
N LEU A 137 7.36 -0.84 -11.66
CA LEU A 137 8.14 -0.87 -12.90
C LEU A 137 8.05 -2.22 -13.63
N LEU A 138 8.03 -3.34 -12.90
CA LEU A 138 7.86 -4.68 -13.49
C LEU A 138 6.50 -4.84 -14.16
N VAL A 139 5.45 -4.24 -13.60
CA VAL A 139 4.09 -4.31 -14.14
C VAL A 139 3.94 -3.38 -15.35
N VAL A 140 4.32 -2.11 -15.21
CA VAL A 140 4.07 -1.12 -16.28
C VAL A 140 5.12 -1.12 -17.37
N GLN A 141 6.32 -1.67 -17.13
CA GLN A 141 7.43 -1.74 -18.09
C GLN A 141 7.83 -0.41 -18.75
N ASP A 142 7.45 0.72 -18.16
CA ASP A 142 7.81 2.06 -18.63
C ASP A 142 8.55 2.80 -17.50
N PRO A 143 9.87 3.04 -17.65
CA PRO A 143 10.64 3.76 -16.64
C PRO A 143 10.46 5.27 -16.69
N LYS A 144 9.71 5.81 -17.67
CA LYS A 144 9.57 7.25 -17.90
C LYS A 144 8.14 7.77 -17.71
N ARG A 145 7.14 6.88 -17.61
CA ARG A 145 5.72 7.23 -17.42
C ARG A 145 4.99 6.15 -16.63
#